data_AF-A0A7W0SXU6-F1
#
_entry.id   AF-A0A7W0SXU6-F1
#
_cell.length_a   1.000
_cell.length_b   1.000
_cell.length_c   1.000
_cell.angle_alpha   90.00
_cell.angle_beta   90.00
_cell.angle_gamma   90.00
#
_symmetry.space_group_name_H-M   'P 1'
#
loop_
_entity.id
_entity.type
_entity.pdbx_description
1 polymer ?
#
loop_
_entity_poly.entity_id
_entity_poly.type
_entity_poly.pdbx_seq_one_letter_code
_entity_poly.pdbx_strand_id
1 'polypeptide(L)'
;MRLAGIVAVLLAAAVPAPAEASQLIARNTSAEQLSVSRDGKALVTYRTGGRLQRVVAWGAVNARMPNTTQEQVAFQIDDAGGWKRFGLSARRTLKNACGKYTGPALPLVVASCTAPDGSHWALQRWRRSQANFALPPWKAGHGDWELRLSHWSGPVAQLDVWLDWSYGGRWQHLFGRLSYRGRAVHGFTTTPTGDPLDSFGRVLYLDTLDSAYGPGWRRENGFVARRPDGTFCYGFVPHRTPSGETLPPGTGRRYRLATSGPGVTPDVSWEGDGLGDYDSEDVLDRAHETRMNELQQQIVVGSDPCHP
;
A
#
# COMPACT_ATOMS: atom_id res chain seq x y z
N MET A 1 42.36 -12.05 -46.64
CA MET A 1 42.18 -12.14 -45.17
C MET A 1 40.88 -11.44 -44.80
N ARG A 2 39.96 -12.16 -44.16
CA ARG A 2 38.57 -11.73 -43.88
C ARG A 2 38.53 -10.98 -42.54
N LEU A 3 38.00 -9.76 -42.53
CA LEU A 3 37.66 -9.02 -41.30
C LEU A 3 36.37 -9.60 -40.70
N ALA A 4 36.42 -10.05 -39.45
CA ALA A 4 35.25 -10.45 -38.67
C ALA A 4 34.91 -9.33 -37.67
N GLY A 5 33.81 -8.62 -37.90
CA GLY A 5 33.26 -7.64 -36.98
C GLY A 5 32.36 -8.32 -35.94
N ILE A 6 32.68 -8.14 -34.66
CA ILE A 6 31.85 -8.60 -33.55
C ILE A 6 30.80 -7.51 -33.27
N VAL A 7 29.53 -7.83 -33.52
CA VAL A 7 28.39 -7.01 -33.12
C VAL A 7 28.01 -7.42 -31.70
N ALA A 8 28.27 -6.54 -30.73
CA ALA A 8 27.80 -6.71 -29.35
C ALA A 8 26.31 -6.32 -29.27
N VAL A 9 25.45 -7.33 -29.10
CA VAL A 9 24.02 -7.13 -28.83
C VAL A 9 23.86 -6.78 -27.35
N LEU A 10 23.55 -5.52 -27.07
CA LEU A 10 23.11 -5.06 -25.75
C LEU A 10 21.69 -5.58 -25.49
N LEU A 11 21.56 -6.68 -24.74
CA LEU A 11 20.29 -7.08 -24.14
C LEU A 11 19.94 -6.09 -23.03
N ALA A 12 19.02 -5.17 -23.32
CA ALA A 12 18.35 -4.39 -22.29
C ALA A 12 17.47 -5.34 -21.46
N ALA A 13 17.88 -5.64 -20.24
CA ALA A 13 17.06 -6.35 -19.28
C ALA A 13 15.82 -5.48 -18.99
N ALA A 14 14.67 -5.89 -19.51
CA ALA A 14 13.39 -5.34 -19.10
C ALA A 14 13.15 -5.73 -17.64
N VAL A 15 13.45 -4.81 -16.72
CA VAL A 15 13.03 -4.97 -15.32
C VAL A 15 11.50 -4.98 -15.33
N PRO A 16 10.83 -6.05 -14.87
CA PRO A 16 9.38 -6.07 -14.80
C PRO A 16 8.94 -4.88 -13.94
N ALA A 17 8.07 -4.03 -14.50
CA ALA A 17 7.47 -2.96 -13.73
C ALA A 17 6.72 -3.60 -12.56
N PRO A 18 6.91 -3.13 -11.31
CA PRO A 18 6.13 -3.65 -10.20
C PRO A 18 4.65 -3.48 -10.54
N ALA A 19 3.90 -4.56 -10.46
CA ALA A 19 2.45 -4.52 -10.64
C ALA A 19 1.86 -3.79 -9.44
N GLU A 20 1.73 -2.47 -9.57
CA GLU A 20 1.18 -1.58 -8.55
C GLU A 20 -0.32 -1.87 -8.41
N ALA A 21 -0.72 -2.30 -7.22
CA ALA A 21 -2.11 -2.42 -6.83
C ALA A 21 -2.60 -1.10 -6.20
N SER A 22 -3.86 -0.72 -6.44
CA SER A 22 -4.29 0.69 -6.63
C SER A 22 -3.32 1.42 -7.56
N GLN A 23 -3.76 1.80 -8.74
CA GLN A 23 -2.83 2.18 -9.80
C GLN A 23 -2.17 3.52 -9.50
N LEU A 24 -0.84 3.56 -9.35
CA LEU A 24 -0.09 4.82 -9.35
C LEU A 24 -0.30 5.52 -10.70
N ILE A 25 -0.87 6.72 -10.65
CA ILE A 25 -1.12 7.59 -11.81
C ILE A 25 0.01 8.60 -11.97
N ALA A 26 0.40 9.25 -10.88
CA ALA A 26 1.40 10.31 -10.89
C ALA A 26 1.95 10.60 -9.49
N ARG A 27 2.99 11.44 -9.45
CA ARG A 27 3.62 11.92 -8.21
C ARG A 27 3.53 13.45 -8.13
N ASN A 28 3.45 13.95 -6.90
CA ASN A 28 3.44 15.37 -6.53
C ASN A 28 2.41 16.18 -7.33
N THR A 29 1.17 15.71 -7.29
CA THR A 29 0.06 16.30 -8.03
C THR A 29 -0.63 17.44 -7.28
N SER A 30 -1.43 18.21 -8.03
CA SER A 30 -2.42 19.15 -7.48
C SER A 30 -3.61 19.30 -8.42
N ALA A 31 -4.70 19.91 -7.92
CA ALA A 31 -5.94 20.12 -8.67
C ALA A 31 -6.50 18.82 -9.28
N GLU A 32 -6.47 17.75 -8.48
CA GLU A 32 -6.92 16.42 -8.86
C GLU A 32 -8.44 16.39 -9.05
N GLN A 33 -8.86 15.83 -10.18
CA GLN A 33 -10.26 15.67 -10.55
C GLN A 33 -10.49 14.29 -11.13
N LEU A 34 -11.66 13.74 -10.81
CA LEU A 34 -12.13 12.46 -11.29
C LEU A 34 -13.45 12.64 -12.04
N SER A 35 -13.53 12.08 -13.25
CA SER A 35 -14.78 11.95 -14.00
C SER A 35 -14.89 10.53 -14.51
N VAL A 36 -16.05 9.91 -14.38
CA VAL A 36 -16.29 8.52 -14.81
C VAL A 36 -17.47 8.50 -15.75
N SER A 37 -17.32 7.90 -16.93
CA SER A 37 -18.43 7.74 -17.87
C SER A 37 -19.25 6.47 -17.62
N ARG A 38 -20.46 6.45 -18.19
CA ARG A 38 -21.39 5.32 -18.10
C ARG A 38 -20.82 4.00 -18.66
N ASP A 39 -19.86 4.08 -19.56
CA ASP A 39 -19.18 2.93 -20.19
C ASP A 39 -17.88 2.53 -19.46
N GLY A 40 -17.74 2.91 -18.18
CA GLY A 40 -16.71 2.38 -17.28
C GLY A 40 -15.30 2.91 -17.51
N LYS A 41 -15.16 4.16 -17.97
CA LYS A 41 -13.86 4.83 -18.16
C LYS A 41 -13.73 5.99 -17.18
N ALA A 42 -12.56 6.08 -16.52
CA ALA A 42 -12.21 7.20 -15.67
C ALA A 42 -11.26 8.15 -16.41
N LEU A 43 -11.60 9.45 -16.45
CA LEU A 43 -10.70 10.53 -16.78
C LEU A 43 -10.18 11.15 -15.49
N VAL A 44 -8.88 10.99 -15.26
CA VAL A 44 -8.14 11.62 -14.17
C VAL A 44 -7.46 12.87 -14.72
N THR A 45 -7.81 14.04 -14.18
CA THR A 45 -7.18 15.31 -14.53
C THR A 45 -6.42 15.83 -13.32
N TYR A 46 -5.18 16.27 -13.51
CA TYR A 46 -4.34 16.80 -12.43
C TYR A 46 -3.27 17.72 -12.99
N ARG A 47 -2.56 18.42 -12.12
CA ARG A 47 -1.34 19.16 -12.46
C ARG A 47 -0.12 18.50 -11.85
N THR A 48 0.99 18.50 -12.58
CA THR A 48 2.32 18.12 -12.06
C THR A 48 3.38 18.97 -12.79
N GLY A 49 4.36 19.48 -12.05
CA GLY A 49 5.34 20.43 -12.60
C GLY A 49 4.70 21.65 -13.28
N GLY A 50 3.57 22.13 -12.77
CA GLY A 50 2.78 23.24 -13.35
C GLY A 50 1.95 22.89 -14.59
N ARG A 51 2.16 21.71 -15.19
CA ARG A 51 1.48 21.27 -16.43
C ARG A 51 0.21 20.49 -16.11
N LEU A 52 -0.84 20.76 -16.88
CA LEU A 52 -2.09 20.00 -16.81
C LEU A 52 -1.92 18.66 -17.53
N GLN A 53 -2.21 17.57 -16.83
CA GLN A 53 -2.18 16.20 -17.33
C GLN A 53 -3.57 15.61 -17.35
N ARG A 54 -3.77 14.64 -18.25
CA ARG A 54 -5.01 13.87 -18.37
C ARG A 54 -4.67 12.43 -18.65
N VAL A 55 -5.17 11.55 -17.81
CA VAL A 55 -5.01 10.10 -17.93
C VAL A 55 -6.39 9.48 -18.02
N VAL A 56 -6.57 8.56 -18.95
CA VAL A 56 -7.79 7.74 -19.04
C VAL A 56 -7.46 6.34 -18.57
N ALA A 57 -8.29 5.78 -17.69
CA ALA A 57 -8.13 4.42 -17.16
C ALA A 57 -9.44 3.62 -17.25
N TRP A 58 -9.37 2.33 -17.57
CA TRP A 58 -10.55 1.46 -17.70
C TRP A 58 -10.18 -0.04 -17.64
N GLY A 59 -11.21 -0.90 -17.72
CA GLY A 59 -11.04 -2.33 -17.98
C GLY A 59 -10.69 -3.20 -16.76
N ALA A 60 -10.72 -2.63 -15.56
CA ALA A 60 -10.35 -3.31 -14.33
C ALA A 60 -11.28 -2.93 -13.18
N VAL A 61 -11.68 -3.92 -12.38
CA VAL A 61 -12.49 -3.73 -11.16
C VAL A 61 -12.09 -4.80 -10.13
N ASN A 62 -12.07 -4.42 -8.85
CA ASN A 62 -11.76 -5.32 -7.73
C ASN A 62 -10.36 -5.95 -7.81
N ALA A 63 -10.20 -7.11 -7.16
CA ALA A 63 -8.99 -7.90 -7.14
C ALA A 63 -9.31 -9.37 -7.41
N ARG A 64 -8.37 -10.07 -8.04
CA ARG A 64 -8.24 -11.52 -7.96
C ARG A 64 -7.63 -11.90 -6.61
N MET A 65 -8.07 -13.04 -6.10
CA MET A 65 -7.48 -13.68 -4.93
C MET A 65 -6.09 -14.21 -5.29
N PRO A 66 -5.15 -14.35 -4.31
CA PRO A 66 -3.80 -14.85 -4.57
C PRO A 66 -3.80 -16.11 -5.44
N ASN A 67 -3.09 -16.06 -6.57
CA ASN A 67 -3.03 -17.12 -7.55
C ASN A 67 -1.64 -17.14 -8.22
N THR A 68 -1.05 -18.32 -8.40
CA THR A 68 0.30 -18.48 -9.01
C THR A 68 0.28 -18.58 -10.54
N THR A 69 -0.88 -18.73 -11.15
CA THR A 69 -1.07 -18.98 -12.60
C THR A 69 -1.68 -17.80 -13.35
N GLN A 70 -2.27 -16.84 -12.63
CA GLN A 70 -2.92 -15.66 -13.22
C GLN A 70 -2.36 -14.40 -12.58
N GLU A 71 -2.11 -13.39 -13.39
CA GLU A 71 -1.77 -12.06 -12.89
C GLU A 71 -2.96 -11.39 -12.22
N GLN A 72 -2.64 -10.44 -11.35
CA GLN A 72 -3.62 -9.58 -10.73
C GLN A 72 -4.33 -8.67 -11.76
N VAL A 73 -5.53 -8.22 -11.42
CA VAL A 73 -6.30 -7.25 -12.21
C VAL A 73 -5.58 -5.90 -12.25
N ALA A 74 -5.44 -5.31 -13.44
CA ALA A 74 -4.78 -4.01 -13.66
C ALA A 74 -5.53 -3.17 -14.72
N PHE A 75 -5.50 -1.85 -14.57
CA PHE A 75 -6.13 -0.94 -15.53
C PHE A 75 -5.40 -0.92 -16.88
N GLN A 76 -6.18 -0.72 -17.94
CA GLN A 76 -5.66 -0.16 -19.18
C GLN A 76 -5.54 1.35 -19.03
N ILE A 77 -4.41 1.94 -19.45
CA ILE A 77 -4.09 3.35 -19.24
C ILE A 77 -3.75 4.03 -20.57
N ASP A 78 -4.32 5.21 -20.79
CA ASP A 78 -3.92 6.15 -21.83
C ASP A 78 -3.49 7.48 -21.17
N ASP A 79 -2.18 7.70 -21.12
CA ASP A 79 -1.52 8.89 -20.58
C ASP A 79 -1.59 10.12 -21.50
N ALA A 80 -2.08 9.96 -22.74
CA ALA A 80 -2.32 11.04 -23.69
C ALA A 80 -3.77 11.57 -23.61
N GLY A 81 -4.48 11.26 -22.53
CA GLY A 81 -5.84 11.76 -22.31
C GLY A 81 -6.86 11.23 -23.33
N GLY A 82 -6.66 10.01 -23.83
CA GLY A 82 -7.55 9.32 -24.76
C GLY A 82 -7.13 9.38 -26.23
N TRP A 83 -6.14 10.19 -26.59
CA TRP A 83 -5.69 10.32 -27.97
C TRP A 83 -5.03 9.05 -28.51
N LYS A 84 -4.17 8.40 -27.71
CA LYS A 84 -3.45 7.19 -28.14
C LYS A 84 -4.41 6.04 -28.40
N ARG A 85 -5.44 5.90 -27.56
CA ARG A 85 -6.37 4.77 -27.63
C ARG A 85 -7.61 5.03 -28.49
N PHE A 86 -8.18 6.22 -28.41
CA PHE A 86 -9.48 6.54 -29.01
C PHE A 86 -9.39 7.52 -30.18
N GLY A 87 -8.19 8.02 -30.52
CA GLY A 87 -7.99 9.00 -31.59
C GLY A 87 -8.63 10.37 -31.32
N LEU A 88 -9.15 10.59 -30.11
CA LEU A 88 -9.87 11.78 -29.68
C LEU A 88 -9.60 12.06 -28.20
N SER A 89 -9.59 13.33 -27.82
CA SER A 89 -9.48 13.71 -26.42
C SER A 89 -10.69 13.23 -25.62
N ALA A 90 -10.46 12.44 -24.57
CA ALA A 90 -11.49 12.01 -23.64
C ALA A 90 -12.21 13.19 -22.98
N ARG A 91 -11.56 14.35 -22.80
CA ARG A 91 -12.25 15.56 -22.31
C ARG A 91 -13.45 15.95 -23.19
N ARG A 92 -13.38 15.71 -24.50
CA ARG A 92 -14.44 16.09 -25.45
C ARG A 92 -15.55 15.04 -25.53
N THR A 93 -15.21 13.77 -25.33
CA THR A 93 -16.11 12.64 -25.58
C THR A 93 -16.64 11.99 -24.30
N LEU A 94 -15.87 12.00 -23.22
CA LEU A 94 -16.21 11.42 -21.94
C LEU A 94 -17.17 12.37 -21.19
N LYS A 95 -18.42 11.94 -21.07
CA LYS A 95 -19.42 12.61 -20.26
C LYS A 95 -19.40 12.03 -18.85
N ASN A 96 -19.18 12.89 -17.86
CA ASN A 96 -19.18 12.47 -16.47
C ASN A 96 -20.57 11.98 -16.05
N ALA A 97 -20.62 10.79 -15.49
CA ALA A 97 -21.78 10.14 -14.89
C ALA A 97 -21.52 9.76 -13.42
N CYS A 98 -20.41 10.23 -12.83
CA CYS A 98 -20.14 10.10 -11.40
C CYS A 98 -21.26 10.75 -10.57
N GLY A 99 -21.90 9.94 -9.73
CA GLY A 99 -22.76 10.40 -8.65
C GLY A 99 -21.99 10.64 -7.35
N LYS A 100 -22.69 11.07 -6.31
CA LYS A 100 -22.14 11.18 -4.95
C LYS A 100 -21.56 9.82 -4.52
N TYR A 101 -20.40 9.84 -3.88
CA TYR A 101 -19.81 8.63 -3.32
C TYR A 101 -20.69 8.06 -2.19
N THR A 102 -20.94 6.75 -2.24
CA THR A 102 -21.81 6.01 -1.30
C THR A 102 -21.13 4.78 -0.70
N GLY A 103 -19.85 4.57 -1.01
CA GLY A 103 -19.08 3.43 -0.51
C GLY A 103 -18.56 3.64 0.92
N PRO A 104 -17.75 2.69 1.43
CA PRO A 104 -17.17 2.76 2.77
C PRO A 104 -16.25 3.97 2.96
N ALA A 105 -15.99 4.36 4.21
CA ALA A 105 -14.99 5.39 4.49
C ALA A 105 -13.61 4.97 3.94
N LEU A 106 -12.91 5.93 3.34
CA LEU A 106 -11.60 5.71 2.73
C LEU A 106 -10.59 6.73 3.25
N PRO A 107 -9.36 6.31 3.52
CA PRO A 107 -8.32 7.24 3.92
C PRO A 107 -7.82 8.04 2.71
N LEU A 108 -7.30 9.24 2.97
CA LEU A 108 -6.49 10.00 2.00
C LEU A 108 -7.20 10.32 0.67
N VAL A 109 -8.54 10.34 0.65
CA VAL A 109 -9.33 10.62 -0.55
C VAL A 109 -9.15 12.07 -0.98
N VAL A 110 -8.88 12.28 -2.27
CA VAL A 110 -8.91 13.60 -2.91
C VAL A 110 -10.10 13.76 -3.86
N ALA A 111 -10.59 12.66 -4.43
CA ALA A 111 -11.85 12.62 -5.17
C ALA A 111 -12.42 11.20 -5.13
N SER A 112 -13.73 11.06 -5.10
CA SER A 112 -14.39 9.76 -5.18
C SER A 112 -15.79 9.89 -5.76
N CYS A 113 -16.30 8.82 -6.35
CA CYS A 113 -17.66 8.79 -6.86
C CYS A 113 -18.23 7.38 -6.90
N THR A 114 -19.56 7.28 -7.01
CA THR A 114 -20.25 6.03 -7.36
C THR A 114 -20.76 6.14 -8.78
N ALA A 115 -20.39 5.18 -9.62
CA ALA A 115 -20.83 5.10 -11.00
C ALA A 115 -22.26 4.55 -11.08
N PRO A 116 -22.98 4.74 -12.21
CA PRO A 116 -24.37 4.30 -12.34
C PRO A 116 -24.58 2.78 -12.24
N ASP A 117 -23.54 1.98 -12.46
CA ASP A 117 -23.55 0.52 -12.28
C ASP A 117 -23.38 0.08 -10.81
N GLY A 118 -23.26 1.04 -9.88
CA GLY A 118 -23.07 0.81 -8.46
C GLY A 118 -21.62 0.59 -8.04
N SER A 119 -20.67 0.55 -8.99
CA SER A 119 -19.24 0.51 -8.67
C SER A 119 -18.74 1.85 -8.14
N HIS A 120 -17.62 1.83 -7.44
CA HIS A 120 -17.00 2.99 -6.84
C HIS A 120 -15.64 3.27 -7.45
N TRP A 121 -15.34 4.56 -7.61
CA TRP A 121 -14.04 5.04 -8.06
C TRP A 121 -13.48 6.02 -7.03
N ALA A 122 -12.17 5.96 -6.81
CA ALA A 122 -11.49 6.88 -5.89
C ALA A 122 -10.11 7.26 -6.41
N LEU A 123 -9.76 8.51 -6.16
CA LEU A 123 -8.41 9.02 -6.15
C LEU A 123 -7.98 9.19 -4.69
N GLN A 124 -6.87 8.55 -4.34
CA GLN A 124 -6.23 8.69 -3.02
C GLN A 124 -4.85 9.28 -3.20
N ARG A 125 -4.41 10.07 -2.20
CA ARG A 125 -3.11 10.72 -2.22
C ARG A 125 -2.29 10.41 -0.98
N TRP A 126 -1.20 9.66 -1.14
CA TRP A 126 -0.40 9.14 -0.04
C TRP A 126 1.10 9.21 -0.33
N ARG A 127 1.89 9.63 0.66
CA ARG A 127 3.35 9.45 0.72
C ARG A 127 3.76 8.03 1.14
N ARG A 128 3.64 7.07 0.21
CA ARG A 128 4.00 5.66 0.44
C ARG A 128 5.51 5.43 0.49
N SER A 129 6.23 5.86 -0.54
CA SER A 129 7.67 5.66 -0.66
C SER A 129 8.43 6.61 0.27
N GLN A 130 9.06 6.06 1.30
CA GLN A 130 9.91 6.78 2.27
C GLN A 130 11.01 5.83 2.74
N ALA A 131 12.13 6.38 3.20
CA ALA A 131 13.11 5.57 3.89
C ALA A 131 12.56 5.12 5.24
N ASN A 132 12.93 3.92 5.67
CA ASN A 132 12.56 3.39 6.98
C ASN A 132 13.28 4.14 8.10
N PHE A 133 12.74 4.05 9.30
CA PHE A 133 13.35 4.54 10.54
C PHE A 133 13.61 6.05 10.55
N ALA A 134 12.67 6.79 9.97
CA ALA A 134 12.76 8.24 9.76
C ALA A 134 14.03 8.72 9.04
N LEU A 135 14.78 7.82 8.39
CA LEU A 135 15.99 8.21 7.68
C LEU A 135 15.66 9.19 6.55
N PRO A 136 16.59 10.10 6.21
CA PRO A 136 16.40 10.98 5.08
C PRO A 136 16.14 10.23 3.77
N PRO A 137 15.31 10.78 2.86
CA PRO A 137 15.20 10.31 1.49
C PRO A 137 16.57 10.16 0.81
N TRP A 138 16.82 8.99 0.21
CA TRP A 138 18.10 8.70 -0.46
C TRP A 138 17.93 8.05 -1.85
N LYS A 139 16.68 7.73 -2.24
CA LYS A 139 16.32 7.23 -3.58
C LYS A 139 15.37 8.22 -4.24
N ALA A 140 15.40 8.22 -5.57
CA ALA A 140 14.40 8.94 -6.36
C ALA A 140 12.99 8.47 -5.98
N GLY A 141 12.06 9.42 -5.85
CA GLY A 141 10.68 9.16 -5.47
C GLY A 141 10.42 8.99 -3.97
N HIS A 142 11.46 8.92 -3.11
CA HIS A 142 11.25 8.97 -1.67
C HIS A 142 10.69 10.33 -1.25
N GLY A 143 9.61 10.31 -0.47
CA GLY A 143 8.92 11.51 0.01
C GLY A 143 7.88 12.05 -0.97
N ASP A 144 7.75 11.48 -2.16
CA ASP A 144 6.74 11.92 -3.13
C ASP A 144 5.33 11.54 -2.67
N TRP A 145 4.40 12.46 -2.91
CA TRP A 145 2.98 12.15 -2.79
C TRP A 145 2.50 11.42 -4.03
N GLU A 146 2.02 10.20 -3.87
CA GLU A 146 1.49 9.37 -4.94
C GLU A 146 0.00 9.64 -5.12
N LEU A 147 -0.43 9.91 -6.35
CA LEU A 147 -1.84 9.90 -6.76
C LEU A 147 -2.19 8.51 -7.26
N ARG A 148 -3.13 7.84 -6.58
CA ARG A 148 -3.51 6.45 -6.83
C ARG A 148 -4.97 6.35 -7.22
N LEU A 149 -5.28 5.53 -8.22
CA LEU A 149 -6.62 5.29 -8.73
C LEU A 149 -7.12 3.90 -8.37
N SER A 150 -8.39 3.85 -7.96
CA SER A 150 -9.06 2.62 -7.54
C SER A 150 -10.44 2.50 -8.18
N HIS A 151 -10.86 1.27 -8.47
CA HIS A 151 -12.19 0.91 -8.98
C HIS A 151 -12.65 -0.42 -8.38
N TRP A 152 -13.75 -0.41 -7.64
CA TRP A 152 -14.21 -1.60 -6.93
C TRP A 152 -15.73 -1.64 -6.75
N SER A 153 -16.23 -2.78 -6.32
CA SER A 153 -17.60 -2.98 -5.86
C SER A 153 -17.62 -3.82 -4.59
N GLY A 154 -18.56 -3.51 -3.70
CA GLY A 154 -18.66 -4.16 -2.39
C GLY A 154 -17.59 -3.69 -1.40
N PRO A 155 -17.12 -4.57 -0.49
CA PRO A 155 -16.23 -4.18 0.59
C PRO A 155 -14.81 -3.87 0.09
N VAL A 156 -14.08 -3.07 0.86
CA VAL A 156 -12.64 -2.84 0.72
C VAL A 156 -11.83 -3.87 1.50
N ALA A 157 -10.50 -3.87 1.35
CA ALA A 157 -9.64 -4.69 2.18
C ALA A 157 -9.76 -4.29 3.67
N GLN A 158 -9.53 -5.26 4.54
CA GLN A 158 -9.55 -5.08 5.99
C GLN A 158 -8.14 -5.26 6.52
N LEU A 159 -7.73 -4.32 7.37
CA LEU A 159 -6.46 -4.34 8.06
C LEU A 159 -6.76 -4.44 9.55
N ASP A 160 -6.74 -5.67 10.05
CA ASP A 160 -6.89 -5.93 11.48
C ASP A 160 -5.50 -5.84 12.12
N VAL A 161 -5.33 -4.96 13.11
CA VAL A 161 -4.05 -4.71 13.77
C VAL A 161 -4.25 -4.74 15.28
N TRP A 162 -3.35 -5.43 15.95
CA TRP A 162 -3.26 -5.50 17.39
C TRP A 162 -1.84 -5.18 17.84
N LEU A 163 -1.74 -4.72 19.08
CA LEU A 163 -0.49 -4.35 19.72
C LEU A 163 -0.31 -5.23 20.94
N ASP A 164 0.92 -5.61 21.21
CA ASP A 164 1.30 -6.39 22.38
C ASP A 164 2.78 -6.18 22.67
N TRP A 165 3.34 -6.91 23.62
CA TRP A 165 4.76 -6.97 23.88
C TRP A 165 5.36 -8.30 23.43
N SER A 166 6.68 -8.33 23.24
CA SER A 166 7.46 -9.48 22.80
C SER A 166 8.68 -9.68 23.66
N TYR A 167 9.21 -10.90 23.66
CA TYR A 167 10.32 -11.32 24.50
C TYR A 167 10.03 -11.08 25.98
N GLY A 168 8.81 -11.43 26.42
CA GLY A 168 8.35 -11.29 27.81
C GLY A 168 8.30 -9.83 28.27
N GLY A 169 7.60 -8.99 27.52
CA GLY A 169 7.44 -7.56 27.87
C GLY A 169 8.58 -6.64 27.41
N ARG A 170 9.70 -7.17 26.91
CA ARG A 170 10.91 -6.38 26.62
C ARG A 170 10.73 -5.37 25.49
N TRP A 171 9.97 -5.73 24.45
CA TRP A 171 9.77 -4.87 23.28
C TRP A 171 8.30 -4.81 22.90
N GLN A 172 7.79 -3.61 22.60
CA GLN A 172 6.49 -3.51 21.95
C GLN A 172 6.55 -4.18 20.57
N HIS A 173 5.46 -4.79 20.17
CA HIS A 173 5.28 -5.25 18.81
C HIS A 173 3.85 -4.95 18.34
N LEU A 174 3.64 -5.11 17.04
CA LEU A 174 2.32 -5.21 16.46
C LEU A 174 2.22 -6.48 15.63
N PHE A 175 1.00 -6.96 15.51
CA PHE A 175 0.67 -8.07 14.64
C PHE A 175 -0.72 -7.88 14.06
N GLY A 176 -1.05 -8.65 13.04
CA GLY A 176 -2.34 -8.48 12.41
C GLY A 176 -2.53 -9.32 11.17
N ARG A 177 -3.60 -9.01 10.44
CA ARG A 177 -3.98 -9.69 9.22
C ARG A 177 -4.53 -8.71 8.19
N LEU A 178 -4.04 -8.83 6.96
CA LEU A 178 -4.60 -8.18 5.79
C LEU A 178 -5.51 -9.16 5.06
N SER A 179 -6.79 -8.79 4.91
CA SER A 179 -7.77 -9.62 4.21
C SER A 179 -8.59 -8.82 3.21
N TYR A 180 -9.16 -9.51 2.23
CA TYR A 180 -10.12 -8.96 1.28
C TYR A 180 -11.22 -9.97 1.05
N ARG A 181 -12.48 -9.56 1.28
CA ARG A 181 -13.67 -10.44 1.22
C ARG A 181 -13.48 -11.72 2.04
N GLY A 182 -12.95 -11.58 3.27
CA GLY A 182 -12.73 -12.67 4.21
C GLY A 182 -11.58 -13.62 3.85
N ARG A 183 -10.77 -13.31 2.82
CA ARG A 183 -9.63 -14.13 2.40
C ARG A 183 -8.32 -13.38 2.58
N ALA A 184 -7.27 -14.12 2.94
CA ALA A 184 -5.93 -13.59 3.09
C ALA A 184 -5.42 -12.88 1.83
N VAL A 185 -4.78 -11.73 2.01
CA VAL A 185 -4.01 -11.05 0.96
C VAL A 185 -2.54 -11.31 1.23
N HIS A 186 -1.86 -11.96 0.29
CA HIS A 186 -0.43 -12.23 0.38
C HIS A 186 0.17 -12.38 -1.03
N GLY A 187 1.49 -12.23 -1.11
CA GLY A 187 2.28 -12.54 -2.31
C GLY A 187 2.82 -13.97 -2.28
N PHE A 188 3.74 -14.24 -3.20
CA PHE A 188 4.43 -15.52 -3.34
C PHE A 188 5.95 -15.39 -3.23
N THR A 189 6.51 -14.25 -3.66
CA THR A 189 7.96 -14.04 -3.66
C THR A 189 8.30 -12.59 -3.34
N THR A 190 9.37 -12.37 -2.57
CA THR A 190 9.93 -11.04 -2.29
C THR A 190 11.43 -11.00 -2.58
N THR A 191 11.98 -9.79 -2.74
CA THR A 191 13.42 -9.56 -2.62
C THR A 191 13.91 -9.86 -1.20
N PRO A 192 15.23 -9.96 -0.95
CA PRO A 192 15.78 -10.06 0.40
C PRO A 192 15.41 -8.88 1.31
N THR A 193 15.07 -7.73 0.72
CA THR A 193 14.64 -6.51 1.44
C THR A 193 13.12 -6.42 1.59
N GLY A 194 12.36 -7.44 1.18
CA GLY A 194 10.92 -7.52 1.38
C GLY A 194 10.06 -6.86 0.29
N ASP A 195 10.63 -6.50 -0.86
CA ASP A 195 9.87 -5.95 -1.98
C ASP A 195 9.15 -7.09 -2.74
N PRO A 196 7.82 -7.04 -2.94
CA PRO A 196 7.10 -8.04 -3.72
C PRO A 196 7.65 -8.18 -5.15
N LEU A 197 7.83 -9.42 -5.59
CA LEU A 197 8.24 -9.77 -6.97
C LEU A 197 7.07 -10.30 -7.81
N ASP A 198 5.84 -10.15 -7.30
CA ASP A 198 4.61 -10.58 -7.93
C ASP A 198 3.52 -9.50 -7.79
N SER A 199 2.40 -9.69 -8.48
CA SER A 199 1.30 -8.72 -8.52
C SER A 199 0.29 -8.83 -7.37
N PHE A 200 0.47 -9.77 -6.45
CA PHE A 200 -0.40 -10.01 -5.29
C PHE A 200 0.18 -9.49 -3.98
N GLY A 201 1.51 -9.53 -3.80
CA GLY A 201 2.17 -9.10 -2.59
C GLY A 201 1.92 -7.63 -2.24
N ARG A 202 1.72 -7.36 -0.96
CA ARG A 202 1.48 -6.00 -0.43
C ARG A 202 2.48 -5.68 0.65
N VAL A 203 3.08 -4.50 0.53
CA VAL A 203 3.85 -3.88 1.59
C VAL A 203 2.89 -3.07 2.45
N LEU A 204 2.92 -3.33 3.76
CA LEU A 204 2.32 -2.51 4.79
C LEU A 204 3.38 -1.54 5.29
N TYR A 205 2.99 -0.28 5.41
CA TYR A 205 3.88 0.80 5.82
C TYR A 205 3.41 1.32 7.17
N LEU A 206 4.28 1.15 8.15
CA LEU A 206 4.05 1.55 9.52
C LEU A 206 4.65 2.94 9.74
N ASP A 207 3.80 3.89 10.12
CA ASP A 207 4.23 5.19 10.62
C ASP A 207 3.95 5.27 12.13
N THR A 208 4.82 5.98 12.84
CA THR A 208 4.78 6.21 14.29
C THR A 208 4.67 7.72 14.57
N LEU A 209 3.83 8.12 15.50
CA LEU A 209 3.59 9.53 15.87
C LEU A 209 4.35 9.87 17.15
N ASP A 210 5.13 10.96 17.12
CA ASP A 210 5.85 11.50 18.28
C ASP A 210 6.70 10.42 19.00
N SER A 211 7.55 9.74 18.24
CA SER A 211 8.43 8.68 18.72
C SER A 211 9.84 9.19 19.02
N ALA A 212 10.77 8.28 19.33
CA ALA A 212 12.20 8.56 19.42
C ALA A 212 12.80 9.17 18.14
N TYR A 213 12.09 9.12 17.01
CA TYR A 213 12.49 9.76 15.75
C TYR A 213 12.14 11.25 15.68
N GLY A 214 11.52 11.79 16.72
CA GLY A 214 11.12 13.18 16.84
C GLY A 214 9.62 13.41 16.56
N PRO A 215 9.19 14.68 16.59
CA PRO A 215 7.77 15.02 16.53
C PRO A 215 7.16 14.75 15.15
N GLY A 216 5.84 14.51 15.17
CA GLY A 216 4.99 14.24 14.02
C GLY A 216 5.04 12.79 13.55
N TRP A 217 4.33 12.50 12.46
CA TRP A 217 4.33 11.18 11.83
C TRP A 217 5.66 10.90 11.14
N ARG A 218 6.31 9.79 11.51
CA ARG A 218 7.57 9.30 10.94
C ARG A 218 7.41 7.86 10.46
N ARG A 219 8.08 7.50 9.36
CA ARG A 219 8.12 6.12 8.88
C ARG A 219 8.92 5.26 9.85
N GLU A 220 8.29 4.23 10.41
CA GLU A 220 8.98 3.16 11.13
C GLU A 220 9.59 2.19 10.14
N ASN A 221 8.74 1.43 9.42
CA ASN A 221 9.21 0.40 8.52
C ASN A 221 8.19 0.06 7.42
N GLY A 222 8.61 -0.74 6.45
CA GLY A 222 7.75 -1.45 5.52
C GLY A 222 7.97 -2.95 5.63
N PHE A 223 6.90 -3.74 5.61
CA PHE A 223 6.95 -5.21 5.68
C PHE A 223 5.76 -5.82 4.93
N VAL A 224 5.82 -7.10 4.60
CA VAL A 224 4.79 -7.75 3.77
C VAL A 224 3.79 -8.57 4.58
N ALA A 225 2.55 -8.63 4.09
CA ALA A 225 1.60 -9.65 4.53
C ALA A 225 2.07 -11.03 4.05
N ARG A 226 2.21 -11.96 4.99
CA ARG A 226 2.83 -13.27 4.78
C ARG A 226 1.83 -14.28 4.26
N ARG A 227 2.31 -15.19 3.41
CA ARG A 227 1.59 -16.39 2.99
C ARG A 227 1.58 -17.41 4.15
N PRO A 228 0.50 -18.21 4.32
CA PRO A 228 -0.76 -18.19 3.56
C PRO A 228 -1.85 -17.30 4.17
N ASP A 229 -1.66 -16.83 5.40
CA ASP A 229 -2.75 -16.29 6.21
C ASP A 229 -2.98 -14.78 6.02
N GLY A 230 -2.10 -14.10 5.28
CA GLY A 230 -2.10 -12.64 5.16
C GLY A 230 -1.69 -11.96 6.46
N THR A 231 -1.08 -12.70 7.38
CA THR A 231 -0.63 -12.21 8.68
C THR A 231 0.66 -11.41 8.56
N PHE A 232 0.89 -10.50 9.49
CA PHE A 232 2.14 -9.76 9.60
C PHE A 232 2.49 -9.55 11.07
N CYS A 233 3.77 -9.30 11.31
CA CYS A 233 4.34 -9.01 12.62
C CYS A 233 5.39 -7.93 12.45
N TYR A 234 5.51 -7.05 13.43
CA TYR A 234 6.62 -6.10 13.50
C TYR A 234 6.97 -5.80 14.95
N GLY A 235 8.23 -6.05 15.34
CA GLY A 235 8.76 -5.70 16.65
C GLY A 235 9.49 -4.36 16.62
N PHE A 236 9.17 -3.50 17.59
CA PHE A 236 9.88 -2.24 17.80
C PHE A 236 11.16 -2.52 18.59
N VAL A 237 12.25 -2.79 17.87
CA VAL A 237 13.57 -3.09 18.45
C VAL A 237 14.61 -2.09 17.94
N PRO A 238 15.73 -1.88 18.68
CA PRO A 238 16.84 -1.11 18.17
C PRO A 238 17.37 -1.74 16.88
N HIS A 239 17.67 -0.92 15.89
CA HIS A 239 18.15 -1.41 14.60
C HIS A 239 19.38 -0.64 14.16
N ARG A 240 20.26 -1.31 13.41
CA ARG A 240 21.46 -0.67 12.85
C ARG A 240 21.18 -0.12 11.47
N THR A 241 21.55 1.13 11.25
CA THR A 241 21.48 1.78 9.93
C THR A 241 22.60 1.26 9.02
N PRO A 242 22.50 1.48 7.70
CA PRO A 242 23.61 1.19 6.79
C PRO A 242 24.90 1.96 7.10
N SER A 243 24.82 3.10 7.79
CA SER A 243 26.00 3.87 8.24
C SER A 243 26.61 3.35 9.55
N GLY A 244 26.01 2.31 10.18
CA GLY A 244 26.51 1.68 11.39
C GLY A 244 25.98 2.29 12.70
N GLU A 245 25.18 3.35 12.63
CA GLU A 245 24.49 3.93 13.78
C GLU A 245 23.41 2.96 14.30
N THR A 246 23.23 2.89 15.62
CA THR A 246 22.11 2.15 16.21
C THR A 246 21.02 3.15 16.56
N LEU A 247 19.87 3.03 15.89
CA LEU A 247 18.70 3.83 16.19
C LEU A 247 17.84 3.11 17.24
N PRO A 248 17.18 3.87 18.14
CA PRO A 248 16.27 3.30 19.13
C PRO A 248 15.01 2.71 18.46
N PRO A 249 14.22 1.90 19.20
CA PRO A 249 12.87 1.55 18.80
C PRO A 249 12.04 2.80 18.52
N GLY A 250 11.25 2.81 17.43
CA GLY A 250 10.36 3.92 17.14
C GLY A 250 8.98 3.80 17.81
N THR A 251 8.94 3.35 19.06
CA THR A 251 7.69 3.35 19.85
C THR A 251 7.19 4.80 19.98
N GLY A 252 5.89 5.00 19.74
CA GLY A 252 5.29 6.32 19.64
C GLY A 252 3.93 6.37 20.28
N ARG A 253 3.36 7.57 20.36
CA ARG A 253 2.05 7.79 21.00
C ARG A 253 0.90 7.14 20.22
N ARG A 254 1.02 7.05 18.90
CA ARG A 254 0.05 6.46 17.99
C ARG A 254 0.77 5.80 16.82
N TYR A 255 0.12 4.81 16.25
CA TYR A 255 0.59 4.11 15.06
C TYR A 255 -0.41 4.27 13.92
N ARG A 256 0.11 4.33 12.70
CA ARG A 256 -0.69 4.25 11.47
C ARG A 256 -0.08 3.18 10.59
N LEU A 257 -0.89 2.20 10.21
CA LEU A 257 -0.51 1.18 9.25
C LEU A 257 -1.31 1.39 7.98
N ALA A 258 -0.65 1.60 6.85
CA ALA A 258 -1.30 1.80 5.57
C ALA A 258 -0.77 0.81 4.52
N THR A 259 -1.63 0.36 3.62
CA THR A 259 -1.23 -0.50 2.51
C THR A 259 -2.08 -0.24 1.28
N SER A 260 -1.50 -0.49 0.11
CA SER A 260 -2.28 -0.46 -1.13
C SER A 260 -3.24 -1.65 -1.17
N GLY A 261 -4.48 -1.40 -1.61
CA GLY A 261 -5.47 -2.46 -1.75
C GLY A 261 -5.03 -3.54 -2.74
N PRO A 262 -5.56 -4.78 -2.66
CA PRO A 262 -5.30 -5.77 -3.69
C PRO A 262 -5.88 -5.36 -5.05
N GLY A 263 -5.21 -5.71 -6.15
CA GLY A 263 -5.68 -5.39 -7.51
C GLY A 263 -5.91 -3.91 -7.72
N VAL A 264 -7.09 -3.52 -8.19
CA VAL A 264 -7.45 -2.11 -8.35
C VAL A 264 -8.37 -1.60 -7.23
N THR A 265 -8.36 -2.25 -6.06
CA THR A 265 -9.15 -1.80 -4.89
C THR A 265 -8.45 -0.65 -4.15
N PRO A 266 -9.18 0.13 -3.34
CA PRO A 266 -8.64 1.28 -2.59
C PRO A 266 -7.48 0.96 -1.66
N ASP A 267 -6.63 1.95 -1.44
CA ASP A 267 -5.70 1.94 -0.31
C ASP A 267 -6.51 1.95 0.99
N VAL A 268 -6.01 1.24 2.00
CA VAL A 268 -6.64 1.13 3.32
C VAL A 268 -5.63 1.48 4.40
N SER A 269 -6.14 1.94 5.54
CA SER A 269 -5.32 2.29 6.68
C SER A 269 -6.01 1.94 7.98
N TRP A 270 -5.20 1.67 8.99
CA TRP A 270 -5.58 1.56 10.37
C TRP A 270 -4.78 2.59 11.19
N GLU A 271 -5.40 3.13 12.23
CA GLU A 271 -4.72 3.92 13.25
C GLU A 271 -5.12 3.41 14.64
N GLY A 272 -4.17 3.43 15.57
CA GLY A 272 -4.40 3.08 16.97
C GLY A 272 -3.42 3.79 17.90
N ASP A 273 -3.75 3.84 19.18
CA ASP A 273 -2.87 4.37 20.20
C ASP A 273 -1.70 3.41 20.44
N GLY A 274 -0.54 3.96 20.81
CA GLY A 274 0.61 3.16 21.19
C GLY A 274 0.44 2.50 22.55
N LEU A 275 1.26 1.49 22.83
CA LEU A 275 1.33 0.88 24.15
C LEU A 275 2.33 1.63 25.04
N GLY A 276 2.14 1.51 26.35
CA GLY A 276 3.18 1.85 27.32
C GLY A 276 4.29 0.79 27.35
N ASP A 277 5.28 1.02 28.20
CA ASP A 277 6.19 -0.04 28.61
C ASP A 277 5.41 -1.08 29.42
N TYR A 278 5.73 -2.36 29.23
CA TYR A 278 5.07 -3.44 29.95
C TYR A 278 5.43 -3.40 31.44
N ASP A 279 4.42 -3.48 32.30
CA ASP A 279 4.57 -3.69 33.73
C ASP A 279 4.05 -5.08 34.14
N SER A 280 4.98 -5.98 34.51
CA SER A 280 4.62 -7.32 34.95
C SER A 280 3.81 -7.35 36.25
N GLU A 281 3.81 -6.27 37.03
CA GLU A 281 3.01 -6.12 38.25
C GLU A 281 1.61 -5.56 37.96
N ASP A 282 1.38 -4.93 36.80
CA ASP A 282 0.06 -4.46 36.38
C ASP A 282 -0.82 -5.63 35.90
N VAL A 283 -1.98 -5.78 36.54
CA VAL A 283 -2.99 -6.80 36.20
C VAL A 283 -3.54 -6.59 34.79
N LEU A 284 -3.67 -5.33 34.34
CA LEU A 284 -4.19 -4.99 33.02
C LEU A 284 -3.21 -5.38 31.91
N ASP A 285 -1.92 -5.11 32.10
CA ASP A 285 -0.87 -5.48 31.14
C ASP A 285 -0.77 -7.00 31.00
N ARG A 286 -0.73 -7.74 32.11
CA ARG A 286 -0.74 -9.22 32.07
C ARG A 286 -1.97 -9.79 31.37
N ALA A 287 -3.15 -9.21 31.61
CA ALA A 287 -4.39 -9.65 30.99
C ALA A 287 -4.44 -9.33 29.49
N HIS A 288 -3.90 -8.17 29.10
CA HIS A 288 -3.75 -7.78 27.70
C HIS A 288 -2.79 -8.72 26.97
N GLU A 289 -1.59 -8.93 27.51
CA GLU A 289 -0.57 -9.82 26.95
C GLU A 289 -1.09 -11.26 26.79
N THR A 290 -1.77 -11.80 27.81
CA THR A 290 -2.39 -13.14 27.72
C THR A 290 -3.40 -13.20 26.57
N ARG A 291 -4.28 -12.19 26.46
CA ARG A 291 -5.32 -12.14 25.42
C ARG A 291 -4.71 -12.00 24.02
N MET A 292 -3.70 -11.16 23.87
CA MET A 292 -3.06 -10.92 22.58
C MET A 292 -2.24 -12.13 22.12
N ASN A 293 -1.57 -12.83 23.03
CA ASN A 293 -0.92 -14.11 22.76
C ASN A 293 -1.92 -15.18 22.27
N GLU A 294 -3.07 -15.31 22.93
CA GLU A 294 -4.15 -16.21 22.47
C GLU A 294 -4.70 -15.81 21.09
N LEU A 295 -4.95 -14.52 20.88
CA LEU A 295 -5.45 -14.00 19.61
C LEU A 295 -4.47 -14.23 18.46
N GLN A 296 -3.18 -14.05 18.72
CA GLN A 296 -2.13 -14.28 17.72
C GLN A 296 -2.12 -15.75 17.28
N GLN A 297 -2.24 -16.69 18.22
CA GLN A 297 -2.36 -18.11 17.90
C GLN A 297 -3.62 -18.43 17.08
N GLN A 298 -4.72 -17.69 17.27
CA GLN A 298 -5.96 -17.90 16.51
C GLN A 298 -5.87 -17.43 15.06
N ILE A 299 -5.17 -16.31 14.79
CA ILE A 299 -5.10 -15.74 13.43
C ILE A 299 -3.98 -16.33 12.58
N VAL A 300 -2.97 -16.93 13.22
CA VAL A 300 -1.83 -17.58 12.59
C VAL A 300 -2.12 -19.09 12.52
N VAL A 301 -2.69 -19.55 11.39
CA VAL A 301 -3.12 -20.95 11.23
C VAL A 301 -2.10 -21.77 10.44
N GLY A 302 -1.42 -21.16 9.45
CA GLY A 302 -0.47 -21.83 8.57
C GLY A 302 0.88 -21.12 8.45
N SER A 303 1.17 -20.16 9.33
CA SER A 303 2.42 -19.42 9.42
C SER A 303 3.01 -19.51 10.83
N ASP A 304 4.25 -19.05 11.02
CA ASP A 304 4.81 -18.96 12.37
C ASP A 304 4.27 -17.72 13.10
N PRO A 305 3.91 -17.84 14.39
CA PRO A 305 3.47 -16.70 15.18
C PRO A 305 4.59 -15.66 15.29
N CYS A 306 4.22 -14.44 15.70
CA CYS A 306 5.24 -13.49 16.10
C CYS A 306 5.92 -14.04 17.36
N HIS A 307 7.13 -13.55 17.67
CA HIS A 307 7.73 -13.91 18.95
C HIS A 307 6.92 -13.24 20.07
N PRO A 308 6.31 -14.04 20.99
CA PRO A 308 5.79 -13.51 22.26
C PRO A 308 6.95 -13.10 23.18
#